data_AF-A0A8J8JF93-F1
#
_entry.id   AF-A0A8J8JF93-F1
#
_cell.length_a   1.000
_cell.length_b   1.000
_cell.length_c   1.000
_cell.angle_alpha   90.00
_cell.angle_beta   90.00
_cell.angle_gamma   90.00
#
_symmetry.space_group_name_H-M   'P 1'
#
loop_
_entity.id
_entity.type
_entity.pdbx_description
1 polymer ?
#
loop_
_entity_poly.entity_id
_entity_poly.type
_entity_poly.pdbx_seq_one_letter_code
_entity_poly.pdbx_strand_id
1 'polypeptide(L)'
;MAEIQVVAFMVGNEEFCLDISKVREIKEMMPITRVPNSPDFVEGVINLRGQITTVVNLKKLLGYYDPDGDLSKKKIIIAEVKDEIIGIIVDSVSDVITLTDEQIDQPPKTLSNRVDIRYIKGIAKINNGERLLIMVDLDKLLGEEF
;
A
#
# COMPACT_ATOMS: atom_id res chain seq x y z
N MET A 1 11.62 -22.72 -8.72
CA MET A 1 11.53 -21.25 -8.87
C MET A 1 10.89 -20.73 -7.61
N ALA A 2 11.33 -19.58 -7.10
CA ALA A 2 10.68 -18.97 -5.94
C ALA A 2 9.41 -18.27 -6.42
N GLU A 3 8.28 -18.60 -5.79
CA GLU A 3 7.00 -17.94 -6.04
C GLU A 3 6.72 -16.99 -4.88
N ILE A 4 6.20 -15.81 -5.18
CA ILE A 4 5.76 -14.82 -4.20
C ILE A 4 4.28 -14.55 -4.40
N GLN A 5 3.52 -14.58 -3.32
CA GLN A 5 2.12 -14.17 -3.34
C GLN A 5 2.03 -12.70 -2.96
N VAL A 6 1.22 -11.95 -3.72
CA VAL A 6 1.02 -10.52 -3.52
C VAL A 6 -0.45 -10.20 -3.41
N VAL A 7 -0.79 -9.16 -2.65
CA VAL A 7 -2.11 -8.55 -2.63
C VAL A 7 -2.09 -7.38 -3.60
N ALA A 8 -2.96 -7.41 -4.62
CA ALA A 8 -3.15 -6.34 -5.57
C ALA A 8 -4.25 -5.38 -5.09
N PHE A 9 -4.02 -4.08 -5.20
CA PHE A 9 -4.94 -3.05 -4.72
C PHE A 9 -4.81 -1.76 -5.54
N MET A 10 -5.86 -0.93 -5.49
CA MET A 10 -5.93 0.33 -6.23
C MET A 10 -5.63 1.52 -5.33
N VAL A 11 -4.89 2.48 -5.87
CA VAL A 11 -4.72 3.83 -5.31
C VAL A 11 -4.86 4.83 -6.46
N GLY A 12 -5.91 5.64 -6.42
CA GLY A 12 -6.27 6.47 -7.57
C GLY A 12 -6.66 5.61 -8.76
N ASN A 13 -5.97 5.81 -9.89
CA ASN A 13 -6.16 5.03 -11.11
C ASN A 13 -5.05 3.99 -11.31
N GLU A 14 -4.16 3.85 -10.33
CA GLU A 14 -2.95 3.07 -10.41
C GLU A 14 -3.08 1.82 -9.56
N GLU A 15 -2.56 0.71 -10.10
CA GLU A 15 -2.59 -0.59 -9.44
C GLU A 15 -1.23 -0.89 -8.81
N PHE A 16 -1.29 -1.22 -7.52
CA PHE A 16 -0.15 -1.53 -6.69
C PHE A 16 -0.26 -2.95 -6.17
N CYS A 17 0.86 -3.49 -5.71
CA CYS A 17 0.87 -4.72 -4.96
C CYS A 17 1.92 -4.71 -3.85
N LEU A 18 1.68 -5.55 -2.85
CA LEU A 18 2.61 -5.78 -1.74
C LEU A 18 2.63 -7.27 -1.42
N ASP A 19 3.74 -7.71 -0.82
CA ASP A 19 3.93 -9.09 -0.40
C ASP A 19 2.85 -9.51 0.60
N ILE A 20 2.15 -10.62 0.32
CA ILE A 20 1.08 -11.10 1.19
C ILE A 20 1.58 -11.47 2.58
N SER A 21 2.86 -11.82 2.73
CA SER A 21 3.46 -12.12 4.03
C SER A 21 3.45 -10.93 4.98
N LYS A 22 3.37 -9.70 4.45
CA LYS A 22 3.21 -8.48 5.24
C LYS A 22 1.76 -8.21 5.62
N VAL A 23 0.77 -8.87 5.01
CA VAL A 23 -0.66 -8.63 5.24
C VAL A 23 -1.21 -9.54 6.32
N ARG A 24 -1.82 -8.93 7.34
CA ARG A 24 -2.50 -9.66 8.41
C ARG A 24 -3.97 -9.87 8.11
N GLU A 25 -4.65 -8.81 7.71
CA GLU A 25 -6.07 -8.86 7.32
C GLU A 25 -6.46 -7.63 6.50
N ILE A 26 -7.54 -7.73 5.74
CA ILE A 26 -8.16 -6.62 5.03
C ILE A 26 -9.50 -6.30 5.71
N LYS A 27 -9.76 -5.03 5.96
CA LYS A 27 -10.96 -4.53 6.63
C LYS A 27 -11.72 -3.53 5.76
N GLU A 28 -13.03 -3.48 5.97
CA GLU A 28 -13.82 -2.29 5.65
C GLU A 28 -13.33 -1.11 6.47
N MET A 29 -13.69 0.11 6.05
CA MET A 29 -13.44 1.30 6.86
C MET A 29 -14.00 1.15 8.27
N MET A 30 -13.17 1.52 9.24
CA MET A 30 -13.51 1.59 10.65
C MET A 30 -13.53 3.05 11.10
N PRO A 31 -14.21 3.39 12.20
CA PRO A 31 -14.13 4.72 12.78
C PRO A 31 -12.68 5.07 13.15
N ILE A 32 -12.15 6.15 12.57
CA ILE A 32 -10.78 6.62 12.82
C ILE A 32 -10.83 7.78 13.82
N THR A 33 -10.01 7.69 14.86
CA THR A 33 -9.78 8.79 15.80
C THR A 33 -8.60 9.61 15.29
N ARG A 34 -8.86 10.86 14.89
CA ARG A 34 -7.81 11.76 14.39
C ARG A 34 -6.79 12.07 15.47
N VAL A 35 -5.52 12.08 15.08
CA VAL A 35 -4.40 12.46 15.96
C VAL A 35 -4.04 13.93 15.68
N PRO A 36 -4.01 14.81 16.70
CA PRO A 36 -3.62 16.20 16.50
C PRO A 36 -2.15 16.34 16.04
N ASN A 37 -1.88 17.30 15.16
CA ASN A 37 -0.53 17.61 14.65
C ASN A 37 0.19 16.45 13.92
N SER A 38 -0.54 15.43 13.46
CA SER A 38 0.03 14.39 12.63
C SER A 38 0.29 14.88 11.20
N PRO A 39 1.21 14.24 10.45
CA PRO A 39 1.33 14.44 9.01
C PRO A 39 -0.01 14.22 8.29
N ASP A 40 -0.22 14.89 7.15
CA ASP A 40 -1.51 14.86 6.43
C ASP A 40 -1.93 13.45 5.99
N PHE A 41 -0.94 12.61 5.65
CA PHE A 41 -1.17 11.22 5.26
C PHE A 41 -1.56 10.32 6.43
N VAL A 42 -1.41 10.75 7.69
CA VAL A 42 -1.87 10.01 8.87
C VAL A 42 -3.32 10.42 9.14
N GLU A 43 -4.26 9.52 8.88
CA GLU A 43 -5.68 9.76 9.18
C GLU A 43 -5.97 9.68 10.69
N GLY A 44 -5.15 8.94 11.42
CA GLY A 44 -5.20 8.83 12.87
C GLY A 44 -4.97 7.42 13.35
N VAL A 45 -5.78 6.98 14.31
CA VAL A 45 -5.71 5.63 14.90
C VAL A 45 -7.06 4.92 14.93
N ILE A 46 -7.02 3.59 14.86
CA ILE A 46 -8.18 2.72 15.07
C ILE A 46 -7.92 1.78 16.25
N ASN A 47 -9.00 1.27 16.84
CA ASN A 47 -8.91 0.17 17.79
C ASN A 47 -9.11 -1.16 17.05
N LEU A 48 -8.03 -1.88 16.80
CA LEU A 48 -8.03 -3.20 16.21
C LEU A 48 -7.91 -4.26 17.32
N ARG A 49 -9.04 -4.86 17.69
CA ARG A 49 -9.12 -5.95 18.70
C ARG A 49 -8.46 -5.61 20.04
N GLY A 50 -8.61 -4.36 20.49
CA GLY A 50 -8.05 -3.86 21.75
C GLY A 50 -6.66 -3.22 21.60
N GLN A 51 -6.05 -3.28 20.43
CA GLN A 51 -4.77 -2.64 20.13
C GLN A 51 -4.98 -1.35 19.35
N ILE A 52 -4.26 -0.29 19.71
CA ILE A 52 -4.26 0.97 18.98
C ILE A 52 -3.35 0.81 17.76
N THR A 53 -3.91 1.04 16.58
CA THR A 53 -3.21 0.86 15.29
C THR A 53 -3.25 2.16 14.52
N THR A 54 -2.08 2.65 14.11
CA THR A 54 -1.95 3.83 13.24
C THR A 54 -2.55 3.54 11.88
N VAL A 55 -3.29 4.51 11.33
CA VAL A 55 -3.88 4.40 10.01
C VAL A 55 -3.36 5.51 9.10
N VAL A 56 -2.76 5.10 7.99
CA VAL A 56 -2.22 5.97 6.95
C VAL A 56 -3.06 5.90 5.68
N ASN A 57 -3.20 7.02 4.99
CA ASN A 57 -3.86 7.12 3.70
C ASN A 57 -2.81 7.10 2.59
N LEU A 58 -2.75 5.99 1.86
CA LEU A 58 -1.72 5.78 0.86
C LEU A 58 -1.85 6.75 -0.31
N LYS A 59 -3.07 7.16 -0.65
CA LYS A 59 -3.30 8.16 -1.70
C LYS A 59 -2.64 9.50 -1.34
N LYS A 60 -2.82 9.95 -0.10
CA LYS A 60 -2.18 11.18 0.42
C LYS A 60 -0.67 11.04 0.53
N LEU A 61 -0.19 9.89 1.03
CA LEU A 61 1.25 9.62 1.15
C LEU A 61 1.97 9.69 -0.20
N LEU A 62 1.32 9.20 -1.26
CA LEU A 62 1.83 9.24 -2.63
C LEU A 62 1.61 10.59 -3.33
N GLY A 63 1.00 11.58 -2.65
CA GLY A 63 0.74 12.91 -3.20
C GLY A 63 -0.35 12.95 -4.28
N TYR A 64 -1.22 11.95 -4.35
CA TYR A 64 -2.34 11.95 -5.28
C TYR A 64 -3.44 12.91 -4.82
N TYR A 65 -4.02 13.62 -5.78
CA TYR A 65 -5.13 14.53 -5.55
C TYR A 65 -6.42 13.73 -5.23
N ASP A 66 -7.05 14.02 -4.08
CA ASP A 66 -8.29 13.39 -3.63
C ASP A 66 -9.31 14.47 -3.21
N PRO A 67 -10.01 15.10 -4.18
CA PRO A 67 -10.86 16.25 -3.90
C PRO A 67 -12.06 15.92 -3.01
N ASP A 68 -12.64 14.74 -3.19
CA ASP A 68 -13.80 14.29 -2.43
C ASP A 68 -13.43 13.83 -1.02
N GLY A 69 -12.19 13.36 -0.81
CA GLY A 69 -11.73 12.83 0.47
C GLY A 69 -12.59 11.68 1.03
N ASP A 70 -13.50 11.12 0.22
CA ASP A 70 -14.49 10.15 0.68
C ASP A 70 -13.80 8.83 0.97
N LEU A 71 -13.78 8.46 2.25
CA LEU A 71 -13.22 7.18 2.66
C LEU A 71 -14.28 6.07 2.63
N SER A 72 -15.57 6.37 2.47
CA SER A 72 -16.67 5.42 2.76
C SER A 72 -16.59 4.07 2.03
N LYS A 73 -16.02 4.05 0.82
CA LYS A 73 -15.88 2.85 -0.02
C LYS A 73 -14.47 2.24 -0.01
N LYS A 74 -13.53 2.86 0.71
CA LYS A 74 -12.13 2.46 0.77
C LYS A 74 -11.95 1.23 1.68
N LYS A 75 -10.80 0.58 1.55
CA LYS A 75 -10.41 -0.57 2.38
C LYS A 75 -9.22 -0.20 3.26
N ILE A 76 -9.08 -0.89 4.39
CA ILE A 76 -7.90 -0.80 5.24
C ILE A 76 -7.15 -2.12 5.15
N ILE A 77 -5.95 -2.11 4.59
CA ILE A 77 -5.01 -3.23 4.64
C ILE A 77 -4.25 -3.14 5.95
N ILE A 78 -4.41 -4.12 6.84
CA ILE A 78 -3.62 -4.23 8.06
C ILE A 78 -2.33 -4.97 7.72
N ALA A 79 -1.21 -4.27 7.80
CA ALA A 79 0.09 -4.78 7.43
C ALA A 79 1.13 -4.63 8.56
N GLU A 80 2.17 -5.45 8.51
CA GLU A 80 3.33 -5.38 9.38
C GLU A 80 4.48 -4.61 8.70
N VAL A 81 4.97 -3.57 9.36
CA VAL A 81 6.01 -2.66 8.87
C VAL A 81 7.02 -2.46 10.00
N LYS A 82 8.28 -2.90 9.81
CA LYS A 82 9.33 -2.82 10.85
C LYS A 82 8.86 -3.25 12.25
N ASP A 83 8.19 -4.40 12.33
CA ASP A 83 7.62 -4.99 13.56
C ASP A 83 6.42 -4.23 14.17
N GLU A 84 5.93 -3.17 13.52
CA GLU A 84 4.70 -2.46 13.90
C GLU A 84 3.52 -2.83 13.01
N ILE A 85 2.31 -2.80 13.59
CA ILE A 85 1.07 -3.02 12.86
C ILE A 85 0.54 -1.67 12.40
N ILE A 86 0.36 -1.51 11.09
CA ILE A 86 -0.15 -0.30 10.46
C ILE A 86 -1.36 -0.62 9.60
N GLY A 87 -2.41 0.20 9.69
CA GLY A 87 -3.52 0.20 8.76
C GLY A 87 -3.24 1.11 7.57
N ILE A 88 -3.38 0.60 6.36
CA ILE A 88 -3.13 1.35 5.12
C ILE A 88 -4.43 1.47 4.36
N ILE A 89 -4.94 2.69 4.21
CA ILE A 89 -6.14 2.97 3.43
C ILE A 89 -5.81 2.97 1.94
N VAL A 90 -6.57 2.18 1.18
CA VAL A 90 -6.49 2.02 -0.27
C VAL A 90 -7.90 2.15 -0.88
N ASP A 91 -8.01 2.47 -2.16
CA ASP A 91 -9.32 2.65 -2.79
C ASP A 91 -10.09 1.32 -2.90
N SER A 92 -9.40 0.24 -3.26
CA SER A 92 -9.96 -1.12 -3.27
C SER A 92 -8.86 -2.18 -3.21
N VAL A 93 -9.21 -3.41 -2.82
CA VAL A 93 -8.36 -4.59 -3.00
C VAL A 93 -8.93 -5.41 -4.15
N SER A 94 -8.08 -5.72 -5.12
CA SER A 94 -8.47 -6.43 -6.35
C SER A 94 -8.42 -7.94 -6.13
N ASP A 95 -7.22 -8.51 -5.99
CA ASP A 95 -6.99 -9.97 -6.00
C ASP A 95 -5.74 -10.34 -5.20
N VAL A 96 -5.61 -11.64 -4.88
CA VAL A 96 -4.34 -12.26 -4.49
C VAL A 96 -3.73 -12.95 -5.70
N ILE A 97 -2.47 -12.63 -6.00
CA ILE A 97 -1.79 -13.07 -7.22
C ILE A 97 -0.49 -13.78 -6.84
N THR A 98 -0.22 -14.92 -7.46
CA THR A 98 1.08 -15.59 -7.39
C THR A 98 1.95 -15.11 -8.54
N LEU A 99 3.14 -14.61 -8.23
CA LEU A 99 4.14 -14.14 -9.19
C LEU A 99 5.39 -15.00 -9.11
N THR A 100 6.00 -15.23 -10.26
CA THR A 100 7.36 -15.75 -10.39
C THR A 100 8.36 -14.60 -10.49
N ASP A 101 9.63 -14.85 -10.18
CA ASP A 101 10.73 -13.88 -10.35
C ASP A 101 10.80 -13.29 -11.77
N GLU A 102 10.55 -14.12 -12.79
CA GLU A 102 10.57 -13.72 -14.20
C GLU A 102 9.46 -12.71 -14.57
N GLN A 103 8.42 -12.61 -13.75
CA GLN A 103 7.34 -11.65 -13.93
C GLN A 103 7.63 -10.29 -13.27
N ILE A 104 8.74 -10.16 -12.55
CA ILE A 104 9.06 -8.94 -11.80
C ILE A 104 10.27 -8.27 -12.45
N ASP A 105 10.04 -7.12 -13.07
CA ASP A 105 11.10 -6.30 -13.63
C ASP A 105 11.53 -5.20 -12.66
N GLN A 106 12.79 -4.75 -12.82
CA GLN A 106 13.25 -3.55 -12.14
C GLN A 106 12.52 -2.31 -12.70
N PRO A 107 12.19 -1.31 -11.86
CA PRO A 107 11.60 -0.08 -12.34
C PRO A 107 12.55 0.60 -13.33
N PRO A 108 12.05 1.16 -14.45
CA PRO A 108 12.89 1.83 -15.43
C PRO A 108 13.64 3.02 -14.82
N LYS A 109 14.92 3.18 -15.19
CA LYS A 109 15.82 4.24 -14.69
C LYS A 109 15.32 5.67 -14.94
N THR A 110 14.35 5.84 -15.85
CA THR A 110 13.72 7.14 -16.13
C THR A 110 12.76 7.59 -15.02
N LEU A 111 12.22 6.66 -14.21
CA LEU A 111 11.34 6.99 -13.09
C LEU A 111 12.09 7.61 -11.90
N SER A 112 13.41 7.44 -11.85
CA SER A 112 14.28 7.86 -10.74
C SER A 112 14.26 9.37 -10.43
N ASN A 113 13.80 10.21 -11.37
CA ASN A 113 13.80 11.67 -11.24
C ASN A 113 12.42 12.28 -10.91
N ARG A 114 11.34 11.48 -10.80
CA ARG A 114 9.96 12.02 -10.67
C ARG A 114 9.09 11.31 -9.65
N VAL A 115 9.39 10.07 -9.33
CA VAL A 115 8.77 9.30 -8.25
C VAL A 115 9.87 9.05 -7.24
N ASP A 116 9.55 9.09 -5.95
CA ASP A 116 10.48 8.69 -4.90
C ASP A 116 10.67 7.16 -4.98
N ILE A 117 11.41 6.70 -5.99
CA ILE A 117 11.62 5.30 -6.37
C ILE A 117 12.16 4.42 -5.23
N ARG A 118 12.55 5.03 -4.11
CA ARG A 118 13.10 4.36 -2.93
C ARG A 118 12.19 3.25 -2.41
N TYR A 119 10.86 3.41 -2.50
CA TYR A 119 9.91 2.41 -2.04
C TYR A 119 9.40 1.45 -3.11
N ILE A 120 9.83 1.57 -4.38
CA ILE A 120 9.40 0.64 -5.43
C ILE A 120 10.37 -0.54 -5.49
N LYS A 121 9.88 -1.74 -5.17
CA LYS A 121 10.64 -2.99 -5.23
C LYS A 121 10.77 -3.52 -6.67
N GLY A 122 9.76 -3.29 -7.50
CA GLY A 122 9.70 -3.82 -8.86
C GLY A 122 8.38 -3.47 -9.56
N ILE A 123 8.28 -3.89 -10.82
CA ILE A 123 7.04 -3.83 -11.61
C ILE A 123 6.67 -5.25 -11.99
N ALA A 124 5.52 -5.72 -11.50
CA ALA A 124 5.00 -7.04 -11.83
C ALA A 124 4.22 -7.00 -13.14
N LYS A 125 4.52 -7.94 -14.04
CA LYS A 125 3.88 -8.13 -15.35
C LYS A 125 2.98 -9.36 -15.32
N ILE A 126 1.69 -9.13 -15.50
CA ILE A 126 0.66 -10.17 -15.54
C ILE A 126 0.05 -10.21 -16.95
N ASN A 127 -0.43 -11.39 -17.35
CA ASN A 127 -1.06 -11.61 -18.67
C ASN A 127 -0.15 -11.13 -19.80
N ASN A 128 1.08 -11.63 -19.85
CA ASN A 128 2.08 -11.24 -20.85
C ASN A 128 2.37 -9.72 -20.93
N GLY A 129 2.13 -8.98 -19.84
CA GLY A 129 2.41 -7.55 -19.72
C GLY A 129 1.21 -6.63 -19.97
N GLU A 130 0.01 -7.16 -20.17
CA GLU A 130 -1.22 -6.36 -20.30
C GLU A 130 -1.63 -5.66 -19.00
N ARG A 131 -1.28 -6.26 -17.84
CA ARG A 131 -1.53 -5.70 -16.51
C ARG A 131 -0.21 -5.50 -15.79
N LEU A 132 0.05 -4.26 -15.37
CA LEU A 132 1.26 -3.86 -14.66
C LEU A 132 0.89 -3.47 -13.23
N LEU A 133 1.59 -4.04 -12.25
CA LEU A 133 1.41 -3.68 -10.85
C LEU A 133 2.71 -3.14 -10.28
N ILE A 134 2.61 -2.01 -9.58
CA ILE A 134 3.74 -1.40 -8.90
C ILE A 134 3.96 -2.12 -7.58
N MET A 135 5.07 -2.84 -7.45
CA MET A 135 5.38 -3.60 -6.24
C MET A 135 6.03 -2.68 -5.20
N VAL A 136 5.37 -2.53 -4.06
CA VAL A 136 5.75 -1.59 -2.99
C VAL A 136 6.56 -2.30 -1.89
N ASP A 137 7.63 -1.65 -1.47
CA ASP A 137 8.41 -1.98 -0.27
C ASP A 137 7.87 -1.14 0.89
N LEU A 138 6.98 -1.72 1.70
CA LEU A 138 6.32 -1.01 2.81
C LEU A 138 7.31 -0.52 3.87
N ASP A 139 8.35 -1.30 4.15
CA ASP A 139 9.35 -0.97 5.16
C ASP A 139 10.14 0.30 4.76
N LYS A 140 10.35 0.52 3.46
CA LYS A 140 10.94 1.76 2.95
C LYS A 140 9.94 2.89 2.80
N LEU A 141 8.70 2.57 2.39
CA LEU A 141 7.66 3.58 2.19
C LEU A 141 7.28 4.27 3.51
N LEU A 142 7.10 3.48 4.57
CA LEU A 142 6.57 3.95 5.84
C LEU A 142 7.66 4.03 6.92
N GLY A 143 8.68 3.19 6.85
CA GLY A 143 9.65 3.09 7.94
C GLY A 143 10.67 4.23 8.03
N GLU A 144 10.72 5.19 7.11
CA GLU A 144 11.51 6.41 7.32
C GLU A 144 10.75 7.49 8.12
N GLU A 145 9.43 7.33 8.29
CA GLU A 145 8.55 8.32 8.93
C GLU A 145 8.00 7.89 10.30
N PHE A 146 8.30 6.67 10.74
CA PHE A 146 7.98 6.13 12.07
C PHE A 146 9.24 5.73 12.83
#